data_AF-A0A226NLU7-F1
#
_entry.id   AF-A0A226NLU7-F1
#
_cell.length_a   1.000
_cell.length_b   1.000
_cell.length_c   1.000
_cell.angle_alpha   90.00
_cell.angle_beta   90.00
_cell.angle_gamma   90.00
#
_symmetry.space_group_name_H-M   'P 1'
#
loop_
_entity.id
_entity.type
_entity.pdbx_description
1 polymer ?
#
loop_
_entity_poly.entity_id
_entity_poly.type
_entity_poly.pdbx_seq_one_letter_code
_entity_poly.pdbx_strand_id
1 'polypeptide(L)'
;MAQAEPNLDHDISWFLLPSWWAKIVVALISFLCFANSYDGDFVFDDSEAIINNKDLRAETPLGDLWHHDFWGSKLSSNTSHKSYRPLTVLTFR
;
A
#
# COMPACT_ATOMS: atom_id res chain seq x y z
N MET A 1 -18.19 -38.75 -21.89
CA MET A 1 -19.34 -37.88 -21.57
C MET A 1 -18.75 -36.64 -20.92
N ALA A 2 -18.74 -35.51 -21.64
CA ALA A 2 -18.26 -34.25 -21.07
C ALA A 2 -19.28 -33.79 -20.04
N GLN A 3 -18.86 -33.69 -18.77
CA GLN A 3 -19.70 -33.16 -17.70
C GLN A 3 -19.88 -31.67 -17.99
N ALA A 4 -21.12 -31.20 -18.05
CA ALA A 4 -21.39 -29.78 -18.23
C ALA A 4 -20.83 -29.02 -17.02
N GLU A 5 -19.92 -28.08 -17.26
CA GLU A 5 -19.40 -27.19 -16.23
C GLU A 5 -20.58 -26.36 -15.68
N PRO A 6 -20.81 -26.34 -14.36
CA PRO A 6 -21.91 -25.58 -13.77
C PRO A 6 -21.74 -24.09 -14.09
N ASN A 7 -22.78 -23.48 -14.66
CA ASN A 7 -22.79 -22.05 -14.93
C ASN A 7 -23.17 -21.34 -13.64
N LEU A 8 -22.18 -21.06 -12.81
CA LEU A 8 -22.35 -20.52 -11.45
C LEU A 8 -23.17 -19.21 -11.43
N ASP A 9 -23.10 -18.41 -12.51
CA ASP A 9 -23.86 -17.16 -12.64
C ASP A 9 -25.37 -17.39 -12.82
N HIS A 10 -25.75 -18.54 -13.40
CA HIS A 10 -27.15 -18.89 -13.67
C HIS A 10 -27.74 -19.84 -12.62
N ASP A 11 -26.92 -20.75 -12.09
CA ASP A 11 -27.34 -21.77 -11.12
C ASP A 11 -27.44 -21.22 -9.70
N ILE A 12 -26.73 -20.11 -9.42
CA ILE A 12 -26.75 -19.50 -8.10
C ILE A 12 -27.22 -18.05 -8.20
N SER A 13 -28.51 -17.87 -7.95
CA SER A 13 -29.14 -16.56 -7.77
C SER A 13 -28.71 -15.91 -6.45
N TRP A 14 -27.40 -15.78 -6.19
CA TRP A 14 -26.91 -14.92 -5.13
C TRP A 14 -27.19 -13.48 -5.55
N PHE A 15 -28.26 -12.90 -4.99
CA PHE A 15 -28.61 -11.48 -4.97
C PHE A 15 -27.84 -10.62 -5.98
N LEU A 16 -28.39 -10.46 -7.20
CA LEU A 16 -27.88 -9.48 -8.17
C LEU A 16 -28.07 -8.07 -7.59
N LEU A 17 -27.15 -7.64 -6.73
CA LEU A 17 -27.12 -6.29 -6.19
C LEU A 17 -26.85 -5.34 -7.36
N PRO A 18 -27.65 -4.28 -7.54
CA PRO A 18 -27.31 -3.22 -8.49
C PRO A 18 -25.89 -2.71 -8.22
N SER A 19 -25.13 -2.38 -9.26
CA SER A 19 -23.71 -2.02 -9.14
C SER A 19 -23.41 -0.98 -8.05
N TRP A 20 -24.30 0.00 -7.85
CA TRP A 20 -24.15 1.01 -6.82
C TRP A 20 -24.32 0.46 -5.39
N TRP A 21 -25.27 -0.46 -5.17
CA TRP A 21 -25.42 -1.17 -3.90
C TRP A 21 -24.20 -2.03 -3.60
N ALA A 22 -23.69 -2.77 -4.59
CA ALA A 22 -22.49 -3.59 -4.43
C ALA A 22 -21.28 -2.72 -4.01
N LYS A 23 -21.08 -1.56 -4.65
CA LYS A 23 -20.03 -0.61 -4.29
C LYS A 23 -20.16 -0.11 -2.85
N ILE A 24 -21.37 0.25 -2.42
CA ILE A 24 -21.64 0.71 -1.05
C ILE A 24 -21.36 -0.41 -0.04
N VAL A 25 -21.85 -1.63 -0.30
CA VAL A 25 -21.64 -2.77 0.59
C VAL A 25 -20.15 -3.08 0.74
N VAL A 26 -19.41 -3.14 -0.37
CA VAL A 26 -17.95 -3.35 -0.33
C VAL A 26 -17.27 -2.22 0.44
N ALA A 27 -17.61 -0.96 0.19
CA ALA A 27 -17.03 0.18 0.89
C ALA A 27 -17.29 0.12 2.41
N LEU A 28 -18.52 -0.20 2.82
CA LEU A 28 -18.90 -0.32 4.23
C LEU A 28 -18.16 -1.48 4.92
N ILE A 29 -18.11 -2.65 4.29
CA ILE A 29 -17.39 -3.80 4.84
C ILE A 29 -15.90 -3.49 4.96
N SER A 30 -15.28 -2.93 3.91
CA SER A 30 -13.88 -2.50 3.97
C SER A 30 -13.65 -1.50 5.10
N PHE A 31 -14.51 -0.49 5.23
CA PHE A 31 -14.41 0.47 6.33
C PHE A 31 -14.48 -0.22 7.69
N LEU A 32 -15.46 -1.09 7.93
CA LEU A 32 -15.61 -1.80 9.21
C LEU A 32 -14.42 -2.71 9.53
N CYS A 33 -13.85 -3.39 8.52
CA CYS A 33 -12.67 -4.23 8.70
C CYS A 33 -11.43 -3.43 9.14
N PHE A 34 -11.27 -2.20 8.63
CA PHE A 34 -10.10 -1.35 8.90
C PHE A 34 -10.37 -0.22 9.89
N ALA A 35 -11.60 -0.08 10.42
CA ALA A 35 -11.99 0.99 11.34
C ALA A 35 -11.13 0.99 12.62
N ASN A 36 -10.81 -0.21 13.13
CA ASN A 36 -9.95 -0.35 14.31
C ASN A 36 -8.48 0.01 14.05
N SER A 37 -8.06 0.15 12.78
CA SER A 37 -6.73 0.58 12.40
C SER A 37 -6.61 2.09 12.21
N TYR A 38 -7.69 2.86 12.41
CA TYR A 38 -7.70 4.31 12.24
C TYR A 38 -6.67 5.03 13.11
N ASP A 39 -6.51 4.58 14.36
CA ASP A 39 -5.56 5.13 15.33
C ASP A 39 -4.37 4.16 15.54
N GLY A 40 -3.94 3.52 14.46
CA GLY A 40 -2.81 2.60 14.47
C GLY A 40 -1.47 3.34 14.48
N ASP A 41 -0.51 2.79 15.21
CA ASP A 41 0.89 3.25 15.17
C ASP A 41 1.58 2.89 13.84
N PHE A 42 2.75 3.49 13.61
CA PHE A 42 3.59 3.14 12.47
C PHE A 42 3.95 1.65 12.48
N VAL A 43 3.65 0.99 11.36
CA VAL A 43 4.11 -0.37 11.12
C VAL A 43 5.54 -0.37 10.57
N PHE A 44 6.06 -1.55 10.24
CA PHE A 44 7.46 -1.72 9.85
C PHE A 44 7.90 -0.77 8.72
N ASP A 45 7.19 -0.77 7.59
CA ASP A 45 7.58 0.05 6.43
C ASP A 45 7.48 1.55 6.72
N ASP A 46 6.46 1.98 7.47
CA ASP A 46 6.30 3.39 7.85
C ASP A 46 7.42 3.85 8.77
N SER A 47 7.78 3.01 9.75
CA SER A 47 8.86 3.29 10.69
C SER A 47 10.20 3.41 9.98
N GLU A 48 10.48 2.52 9.03
CA GLU A 48 11.70 2.58 8.23
C GLU A 48 11.73 3.80 7.30
N ALA A 49 10.59 4.15 6.68
CA ALA A 49 10.53 5.25 5.72
C ALA A 49 10.47 6.65 6.36
N ILE A 50 9.87 6.78 7.55
CA ILE A 50 9.61 8.07 8.22
C ILE A 50 10.50 8.28 9.44
N ILE A 51 10.57 7.32 10.35
CA ILE A 51 11.28 7.52 11.63
C ILE A 51 12.78 7.27 11.45
N ASN A 52 13.15 6.17 10.80
CA ASN A 52 14.55 5.71 10.70
C ASN A 52 15.27 6.26 9.47
N ASN A 53 14.54 6.84 8.51
CA ASN A 53 15.12 7.39 7.30
C ASN A 53 15.91 8.67 7.60
N LYS A 54 17.23 8.61 7.40
CA LYS A 54 18.14 9.73 7.64
C LYS A 54 18.00 10.85 6.61
N ASP A 55 17.39 10.58 5.46
CA ASP A 55 17.21 11.58 4.39
C ASP A 55 16.21 12.68 4.75
N LEU A 56 15.35 12.40 5.74
CA LEU A 56 14.35 13.35 6.24
C LEU A 56 14.94 14.37 7.22
N ARG A 57 16.18 14.18 7.66
CA ARG A 57 16.80 15.08 8.64
C ARG A 57 17.25 16.38 7.98
N ALA A 58 17.14 17.48 8.72
CA ALA A 58 17.47 18.81 8.21
C ALA A 58 18.94 18.94 7.80
N GLU A 59 19.83 18.22 8.47
CA GLU A 59 21.27 18.16 8.18
C GLU A 59 21.64 17.36 6.92
N THR A 60 20.78 16.46 6.46
CA THR A 60 21.06 15.65 5.26
C THR A 60 20.82 16.51 4.01
N PRO A 61 21.80 16.64 3.09
CA PRO A 61 21.63 17.40 1.86
C PRO A 61 20.51 16.82 0.99
N LEU A 62 19.67 17.69 0.39
CA LEU A 62 18.60 17.24 -0.52
C LEU A 62 19.13 16.48 -1.75
N GLY A 63 20.40 16.68 -2.10
CA GLY A 63 21.06 15.93 -3.18
C GLY A 63 21.14 14.42 -2.91
N ASP A 64 21.18 14.00 -1.64
CA ASP A 64 21.36 12.59 -1.28
C ASP A 64 20.12 11.75 -1.61
N LEU A 65 18.94 12.37 -1.66
CA LEU A 65 17.69 11.71 -2.04
C LEU A 65 17.75 11.08 -3.45
N TRP A 66 18.58 11.63 -4.35
CA TRP A 66 18.75 11.09 -5.71
C TRP A 66 19.64 9.84 -5.76
N HIS A 67 20.26 9.46 -4.64
CA HIS A 67 21.19 8.34 -4.55
C HIS A 67 20.72 7.24 -3.58
N HIS A 68 19.65 7.47 -2.84
CA HIS A 68 19.08 6.54 -1.88
C HIS A 68 17.73 5.96 -2.39
N ASP A 69 17.36 4.80 -1.86
CA ASP A 69 16.04 4.21 -2.06
C ASP A 69 15.00 4.81 -1.08
N PHE A 70 13.77 4.32 -1.17
CA PHE A 70 12.64 4.81 -0.39
C PHE A 70 12.87 4.80 1.15
N TRP A 71 13.72 3.90 1.65
CA TRP A 71 14.01 3.75 3.08
C TRP A 71 15.37 4.35 3.48
N GLY A 72 16.03 5.11 2.58
CA GLY A 72 17.28 5.80 2.87
C GLY A 72 18.55 4.96 2.69
N SER A 73 18.46 3.78 2.05
CA SER A 73 19.63 2.98 1.71
C SER A 73 20.22 3.37 0.36
N LYS A 74 21.55 3.44 0.24
CA LYS A 74 22.20 3.73 -1.05
C LYS A 74 21.79 2.76 -2.14
N LEU A 75 21.32 3.30 -3.27
CA LEU A 75 20.91 2.52 -4.44
C LEU A 75 22.03 1.67 -5.03
N SER A 76 23.30 2.00 -4.77
CA SER A 76 24.44 1.16 -5.18
C SER A 76 24.67 -0.05 -4.25
N SER A 77 24.13 -0.05 -3.04
CA SER A 77 24.30 -1.15 -2.08
C SER A 77 23.49 -2.38 -2.47
N ASN A 78 24.06 -3.59 -2.29
CA ASN A 78 23.33 -4.85 -2.48
C ASN A 78 22.20 -5.07 -1.47
N THR A 79 22.20 -4.34 -0.36
CA THR A 79 21.15 -4.37 0.66
C THR A 79 19.98 -3.45 0.36
N SER A 80 20.10 -2.59 -0.66
CA SER A 80 19.01 -1.70 -1.07
C SER A 80 17.91 -2.48 -1.74
N HIS A 81 16.67 -2.15 -1.40
CA HIS A 81 15.47 -2.66 -2.06
C HIS A 81 15.23 -2.06 -3.45
N LYS A 82 16.08 -1.10 -3.87
CA LYS A 82 16.05 -0.43 -5.19
C LYS A 82 14.74 0.29 -5.52
N SER A 83 13.86 0.45 -4.54
CA SER A 83 12.60 1.19 -4.70
C SER A 83 12.91 2.69 -4.73
N TYR A 84 13.13 3.23 -5.92
CA TYR A 84 13.51 4.63 -6.10
C TYR A 84 12.30 5.56 -6.15
N ARG A 85 12.12 6.38 -5.09
CA ARG A 85 10.97 7.30 -4.93
C ARG A 85 11.37 8.63 -4.28
N PRO A 86 12.32 9.38 -4.86
CA PRO A 86 12.91 10.56 -4.22
C PRO A 86 11.89 11.66 -3.94
N LEU A 87 10.89 11.82 -4.81
CA LEU A 87 9.83 12.82 -4.64
C LEU A 87 8.89 12.48 -3.48
N THR A 88 8.62 11.21 -3.22
CA THR A 88 7.81 10.79 -2.06
C THR A 88 8.59 11.00 -0.77
N VAL A 89 9.88 10.60 -0.74
CA VAL A 89 10.74 10.83 0.44
C VAL A 89 10.84 12.33 0.74
N LEU A 90 10.91 13.18 -0.28
CA LEU A 90 10.90 14.64 -0.12
C LEU A 90 9.63 15.16 0.58
N THR A 91 8.47 14.52 0.39
CA THR A 91 7.22 14.94 1.07
C THR A 91 7.15 14.57 2.55
N PHE A 92 8.03 13.69 3.03
CA PHE A 92 8.09 13.29 4.44
C PHE A 92 9.02 14.19 5.28
N ARG A 93 9.78 15.07 4.62
CA ARG A 93 10.68 16.04 5.25
C ARG A 93 9.98 17.37 5.47
#